data_AF-A0A3M1YMC1-F1
#
_entry.id   AF-A0A3M1YMC1-F1
#
_cell.length_a   1.000
_cell.length_b   1.000
_cell.length_c   1.000
_cell.angle_alpha   90.00
_cell.angle_beta   90.00
_cell.angle_gamma   90.00
#
_symmetry.space_group_name_H-M   'P 1'
#
loop_
_entity.id
_entity.type
_entity.pdbx_description
1 polymer ?
#
loop_
_entity_poly.entity_id
_entity_poly.type
_entity_poly.pdbx_seq_one_letter_code
_entity_poly.pdbx_strand_id
1 'polypeptide(L)'
;MINAQIQAEGGDDLLQLLPQEVERLEQHLSRFRPHSELMQLNQQAGTWVTVSDILMDNIHAAKNAARVTNGLYNPLILPAMLANGYDR
;
A
#
# COMPACT_ATOMS: atom_id res chain seq x y z
N MET A 1 4.52 14.52 9.38
CA MET A 1 3.23 14.20 10.03
C MET A 1 2.14 14.66 9.09
N ILE A 2 1.50 13.75 8.35
CA ILE A 2 0.31 14.09 7.58
C ILE A 2 -0.84 14.18 8.58
N ASN A 3 -1.40 15.36 8.77
CA ASN A 3 -2.56 15.56 9.62
C ASN A 3 -3.78 15.64 8.69
N ALA A 4 -4.62 14.60 8.68
CA ALA A 4 -5.85 14.59 7.91
C ALA A 4 -7.00 14.94 8.86
N GLN A 5 -7.64 16.09 8.64
CA GLN A 5 -8.88 16.46 9.32
C GLN A 5 -10.02 16.37 8.31
N ILE A 6 -11.00 15.52 8.61
CA ILE A 6 -12.21 15.33 7.80
C ILE A 6 -13.38 15.88 8.64
N GLN A 7 -14.07 16.90 8.12
CA GLN A 7 -15.29 17.43 8.71
C GLN A 7 -16.47 16.90 7.90
N ALA A 8 -17.30 16.06 8.53
CA ALA A 8 -18.50 15.48 7.95
C ALA A 8 -19.64 15.49 8.97
N GLU A 9 -20.87 15.78 8.53
CA GLU A 9 -22.06 15.48 9.33
C GLU A 9 -22.13 13.96 9.57
N GLY A 10 -22.34 13.53 10.81
CA GLY A 10 -22.27 12.10 11.17
C GLY A 10 -20.85 11.54 11.31
N GLY A 11 -19.86 12.40 11.60
CA GLY A 11 -18.45 12.00 11.73
C GLY A 11 -18.18 10.84 12.69
N ASP A 12 -18.96 10.70 13.76
CA ASP A 12 -18.81 9.59 14.72
C ASP A 12 -19.08 8.22 14.06
N ASP A 13 -20.09 8.12 13.21
CA ASP A 13 -20.41 6.88 12.48
C ASP A 13 -19.32 6.54 11.46
N LEU A 14 -18.78 7.57 10.78
CA LEU A 14 -17.65 7.39 9.85
C LEU A 14 -16.39 6.90 10.58
N LEU A 15 -16.09 7.49 11.74
CA LEU A 15 -14.94 7.10 12.57
C LEU A 15 -15.05 5.65 13.05
N GLN A 16 -16.26 5.14 13.30
CA GLN A 16 -16.48 3.75 13.67
C GLN A 16 -16.17 2.77 12.52
N LEU A 17 -16.30 3.20 11.26
CA LEU A 17 -16.02 2.37 10.08
C LEU A 17 -14.55 2.37 9.66
N LEU A 18 -13.77 3.40 10.04
CA LEU A 18 -12.37 3.54 9.63
C LEU A 18 -11.49 2.32 9.97
N PRO A 19 -11.56 1.70 11.15
CA PRO A 19 -10.73 0.53 11.46
C PRO A 19 -10.96 -0.62 10.47
N GLN A 20 -12.22 -0.84 10.06
CA GLN A 20 -12.56 -1.89 9.10
C GLN A 20 -12.02 -1.55 7.71
N GLU A 21 -12.09 -0.29 7.31
CA GLU A 21 -11.56 0.16 6.02
C GLU A 21 -10.03 0.08 5.97
N VAL A 22 -9.34 0.44 7.06
CA VAL A 22 -7.88 0.25 7.18
C VAL A 22 -7.52 -1.23 7.10
N GLU A 23 -8.25 -2.10 7.81
CA GLU A 23 -8.04 -3.54 7.75
C GLU A 23 -8.24 -4.10 6.33
N ARG A 24 -9.26 -3.61 5.60
CA ARG A 24 -9.49 -3.94 4.19
C ARG A 24 -8.31 -3.52 3.31
N LEU A 25 -7.76 -2.33 3.50
CA LEU A 25 -6.58 -1.88 2.76
C LEU A 25 -5.34 -2.70 3.12
N GLU A 26 -5.14 -3.05 4.38
CA GLU A 26 -4.02 -3.88 4.83
C GLU A 26 -4.05 -5.30 4.22
N GLN A 27 -5.23 -5.85 3.91
CA GLN A 27 -5.34 -7.12 3.17
C GLN A 27 -4.76 -7.02 1.75
N HIS A 28 -4.72 -5.83 1.15
CA HIS A 28 -4.23 -5.63 -0.22
C HIS A 28 -2.79 -5.11 -0.23
N LEU A 29 -2.49 -4.11 0.61
CA LEU A 29 -1.31 -3.25 0.44
C LEU A 29 -0.22 -3.46 1.51
N SER A 30 -0.47 -4.29 2.52
CA SER A 30 0.49 -4.46 3.61
C SER A 30 1.76 -5.17 3.14
N ARG A 31 2.94 -4.60 3.42
CA ARG A 31 4.23 -5.28 3.21
C ARG A 31 4.62 -6.25 4.34
N PHE A 32 3.85 -6.25 5.43
CA PHE A 32 4.17 -7.01 6.65
C PHE A 32 3.34 -8.28 6.78
N ARG A 33 2.22 -8.37 6.07
CA ARG A 33 1.31 -9.52 6.11
C ARG A 33 1.63 -10.45 4.94
N PRO A 34 2.15 -11.67 5.16
CA PRO A 34 2.52 -12.57 4.07
C PRO A 34 1.37 -12.95 3.14
N HIS A 35 0.13 -12.87 3.64
CA HIS A 35 -1.09 -13.17 2.89
C HIS A 35 -1.70 -11.95 2.20
N SER A 36 -1.09 -10.75 2.33
CA SER A 36 -1.59 -9.59 1.60
C SER A 36 -1.42 -9.80 0.09
N GLU A 37 -2.28 -9.18 -0.70
CA GLU A 37 -2.20 -9.27 -2.15
C GLU A 37 -0.84 -8.78 -2.68
N LEU A 38 -0.31 -7.67 -2.15
CA LEU A 38 1.02 -7.16 -2.48
C LEU A 38 2.12 -8.20 -2.23
N MET A 39 2.09 -8.90 -1.09
CA MET A 39 3.10 -9.91 -0.78
C MET A 39 2.95 -11.16 -1.65
N GLN A 40 1.73 -11.56 -1.98
CA GLN A 40 1.48 -12.65 -2.93
C GLN A 40 1.93 -12.29 -4.35
N LEU A 41 1.76 -11.04 -4.78
CA LEU A 41 2.29 -10.54 -6.06
C LEU A 41 3.82 -10.60 -6.06
N ASN A 42 4.48 -10.14 -5.00
CA ASN A 42 5.95 -10.19 -4.88
C ASN A 42 6.50 -11.63 -4.94
N GLN A 43 5.77 -12.62 -4.41
CA GLN A 43 6.15 -14.03 -4.46
C GLN A 43 6.03 -14.64 -5.87
N GLN A 44 5.23 -14.04 -6.76
CA GLN A 44 5.00 -14.49 -8.12
C GLN A 44 5.80 -13.67 -9.15
N ALA A 45 6.96 -13.13 -8.75
CA ALA A 45 7.81 -12.35 -9.64
C ALA A 45 8.16 -13.14 -10.92
N GLY A 46 7.97 -12.51 -12.06
CA GLY A 46 8.24 -13.09 -13.38
C GLY A 46 7.04 -13.75 -14.06
N THR A 47 5.86 -13.78 -13.43
CA THR A 47 4.61 -14.24 -14.04
C THR A 47 3.59 -13.09 -14.17
N TRP A 48 2.67 -13.22 -15.12
CA TRP A 48 1.51 -12.34 -15.19
C TRP A 48 0.49 -12.76 -14.14
N VAL A 49 0.05 -11.81 -13.32
CA VAL A 49 -0.89 -12.03 -12.23
C VAL A 49 -2.02 -11.02 -12.35
N THR A 50 -3.26 -11.50 -12.27
CA THR A 50 -4.43 -10.64 -12.11
C THR A 50 -4.49 -10.17 -10.67
N VAL A 51 -4.63 -8.86 -10.46
CA VAL A 51 -4.72 -8.23 -9.13
C VAL A 51 -5.99 -7.38 -9.02
N SER A 52 -6.36 -7.02 -7.81
CA SER A 52 -7.46 -6.11 -7.51
C SER A 52 -7.21 -4.71 -8.09
N ASP A 53 -8.30 -3.97 -8.30
CA ASP A 53 -8.23 -2.56 -8.72
C ASP A 53 -7.46 -1.71 -7.71
N ILE A 54 -7.56 -2.02 -6.41
CA ILE A 54 -6.87 -1.29 -5.33
C ILE A 54 -5.35 -1.40 -5.49
N LEU A 55 -4.85 -2.61 -5.70
CA LEU A 55 -3.41 -2.84 -5.87
C LEU A 55 -2.94 -2.25 -7.22
N MET A 56 -3.75 -2.38 -8.28
CA MET A 56 -3.43 -1.79 -9.59
C MET A 56 -3.32 -0.26 -9.53
N ASP A 57 -4.30 0.40 -8.90
CA ASP A 57 -4.31 1.85 -8.71
C ASP A 57 -3.12 2.31 -7.86
N ASN A 58 -2.77 1.55 -6.81
CA ASN A 58 -1.61 1.85 -5.98
C ASN A 58 -0.30 1.73 -6.78
N ILE A 59 -0.14 0.68 -7.60
CA ILE A 59 1.02 0.50 -8.49
C ILE A 59 1.12 1.66 -9.49
N HIS A 60 0.01 2.09 -10.09
CA HIS A 60 -0.02 3.23 -10.99
C HIS A 60 0.40 4.53 -10.28
N ALA A 61 -0.16 4.79 -9.09
CA ALA A 61 0.21 5.94 -8.28
C ALA A 61 1.69 5.93 -7.88
N ALA A 62 2.21 4.79 -7.42
CA ALA A 62 3.60 4.63 -7.02
C ALA A 62 4.59 4.81 -8.19
N LYS A 63 4.26 4.26 -9.37
CA LYS A 63 5.06 4.48 -10.59
C LYS A 63 5.04 5.94 -11.02
N ASN A 64 3.88 6.60 -10.95
CA ASN A 64 3.79 8.02 -11.26
C ASN A 64 4.60 8.87 -10.26
N ALA A 65 4.50 8.57 -8.97
CA ALA A 65 5.27 9.24 -7.92
C ALA A 65 6.79 9.11 -8.18
N ALA A 66 7.26 7.91 -8.54
CA ALA A 66 8.67 7.70 -8.87
C ALA A 66 9.12 8.54 -10.08
N ARG A 67 8.26 8.65 -11.11
CA ARG A 67 8.53 9.47 -12.29
C ARG A 67 8.59 10.96 -11.99
N VAL A 68 7.57 11.51 -11.30
CA VAL A 68 7.50 12.96 -11.04
C VAL A 68 8.53 13.45 -10.04
N THR A 69 9.03 12.55 -9.19
CA THR A 69 10.11 12.84 -8.23
C THR A 69 11.50 12.51 -8.76
N ASN A 70 11.61 12.10 -10.03
CA ASN A 70 12.86 11.70 -10.67
C ASN A 70 13.66 10.67 -9.85
N GLY A 71 12.95 9.70 -9.25
CA GLY A 71 13.53 8.63 -8.45
C GLY A 71 13.75 8.92 -6.96
N LEU A 72 13.45 10.14 -6.47
CA LEU A 72 13.52 10.43 -5.03
C LEU A 72 12.52 9.56 -4.23
N TYR A 73 11.35 9.31 -4.80
CA TYR A 73 10.48 8.22 -4.35
C TYR A 73 10.75 6.97 -5.21
N ASN A 74 11.00 5.83 -4.56
CA ASN A 74 11.14 4.54 -5.24
C ASN A 74 10.37 3.44 -4.49
N PRO A 75 9.28 2.88 -5.07
CA PRO A 75 8.50 1.83 -4.41
C PRO A 75 9.15 0.44 -4.48
N LEU A 76 10.24 0.28 -5.23
CA LEU A 76 10.88 -1.02 -5.50
C LEU A 76 12.08 -1.30 -4.58
N ILE A 77 12.11 -0.70 -3.39
CA ILE A 77 13.23 -0.81 -2.46
C ILE A 77 13.09 -1.95 -1.44
N LEU A 78 12.07 -2.82 -1.56
CA LEU A 78 11.84 -3.92 -0.61
C LEU A 78 13.09 -4.77 -0.34
N PRO A 79 13.86 -5.24 -1.36
CA PRO A 79 15.08 -6.01 -1.09
C PRO A 79 16.12 -5.23 -0.28
N ALA A 80 16.29 -3.93 -0.56
CA ALA A 80 17.22 -3.07 0.16
C ALA A 80 16.76 -2.83 1.61
N MET A 81 15.45 -2.65 1.83
CA MET A 81 14.87 -2.53 3.17
C MET A 81 15.16 -3.78 4.01
N LEU A 82 14.90 -4.97 3.46
CA LEU A 82 15.14 -6.24 4.14
C LEU A 82 16.63 -6.46 4.45
N ALA A 83 17.52 -6.15 3.49
CA ALA A 83 18.97 -6.26 3.69
C ALA A 83 19.51 -5.35 4.80
N ASN A 84 18.79 -4.26 5.13
CA ASN A 84 19.12 -3.34 6.22
C ASN A 84 18.33 -3.62 7.50
N GLY A 85 17.61 -4.74 7.59
CA GLY A 85 16.88 -5.16 8.80
C GLY A 85 15.52 -4.51 9.00
N TYR A 86 14.93 -3.88 7.97
CA TYR A 86 13.56 -3.33 8.02
C TYR A 86 12.50 -4.38 7.67
N ASP A 87 12.55 -5.53 8.34
CA ASP A 87 11.67 -6.68 8.12
C ASP A 87 10.38 -6.65 8.95
N ARG A 88 10.22 -5.66 9.85
CA ARG A 88 9.11 -5.53 10.81
C ARG A 88 8.57 -4.11 10.89
#